data_AF-D8F0X1-F1
#
_entry.id   AF-D8F0X1-F1
#
_cell.length_a   1.000
_cell.length_b   1.000
_cell.length_c   1.000
_cell.angle_alpha   90.00
_cell.angle_beta   90.00
_cell.angle_gamma   90.00
#
_symmetry.space_group_name_H-M   'P 1'
#
loop_
_entity.id
_entity.type
_entity.pdbx_description
1 polymer ?
#
loop_
_entity_poly.entity_id
_entity_poly.type
_entity_poly.pdbx_seq_one_letter_code
_entity_poly.pdbx_strand_id
1 'polypeptide(L)'
;PKKYGSRLGSCAEMAAAFMAYASTYHVFLYGKYREVNAYSQIVMLKTLKCPVRVVWVFRKTQWIAIFSTDLKLSVEQIIEYYGARWKIESGFKEIKQDIGSSKSQTRNAQAVINHINFSIMVLSATINSKEPAQNI
;
A
#
# COMPACT_ATOMS: atom_id res chain seq x y z
N PRO A 1 6.02 -12.48 35.26
CA PRO A 1 5.73 -12.83 33.84
C PRO A 1 6.09 -11.68 32.88
N LYS A 2 6.87 -11.94 31.82
CA LYS A 2 7.24 -10.90 30.83
C LYS A 2 6.00 -10.52 30.01
N LYS A 3 5.52 -9.27 30.15
CA LYS A 3 4.33 -8.73 29.46
C LYS A 3 4.43 -8.74 27.92
N TYR A 4 5.65 -8.84 27.40
CA TYR A 4 5.97 -8.93 25.99
C TYR A 4 6.98 -10.08 25.83
N GLY A 5 6.79 -10.96 24.84
CA GLY A 5 7.68 -12.09 24.58
C GLY A 5 9.12 -11.68 24.21
N SER A 6 9.91 -12.63 23.73
CA SER A 6 11.29 -12.40 23.29
C SER A 6 11.37 -11.31 22.21
N ARG A 7 12.39 -10.44 22.27
CA ARG A 7 12.61 -9.42 21.22
C ARG A 7 13.02 -10.13 19.93
N LEU A 8 12.31 -9.83 18.84
CA LEU A 8 12.49 -10.44 17.52
C LEU A 8 13.58 -9.74 16.66
N GLY A 9 14.48 -8.94 17.23
CA GLY A 9 15.52 -8.23 16.45
C GLY A 9 14.98 -7.11 15.54
N SER A 10 15.78 -6.72 14.54
CA SER A 10 15.42 -5.71 13.54
C SER A 10 14.67 -6.32 12.34
N CYS A 11 13.89 -5.51 11.62
CA CYS A 11 13.17 -5.99 10.43
C CYS A 11 14.10 -6.55 9.34
N ALA A 12 15.34 -6.05 9.24
CA ALA A 12 16.31 -6.48 8.25
C ALA A 12 16.91 -7.85 8.58
N GLU A 13 17.28 -8.09 9.84
CA GLU A 13 17.75 -9.40 10.32
C GLU A 13 16.66 -10.46 10.11
N MET A 14 15.41 -10.09 10.42
CA MET A 14 14.27 -10.98 10.23
C MET A 14 13.94 -11.21 8.77
N ALA A 15 14.07 -10.21 7.91
CA ALA A 15 13.91 -10.39 6.47
C ALA A 15 14.92 -11.42 5.92
N ALA A 16 16.19 -11.34 6.33
CA ALA A 16 17.21 -12.29 5.90
C ALA A 16 16.93 -13.72 6.38
N ALA A 17 16.50 -13.88 7.64
CA ALA A 17 16.13 -15.18 8.20
C ALA A 17 14.85 -15.76 7.57
N PHE A 18 13.86 -14.92 7.28
CA PHE A 18 12.55 -15.33 6.79
C PHE A 18 12.45 -15.51 5.29
N MET A 19 13.45 -15.07 4.53
CA MET A 19 13.52 -15.30 3.09
C MET A 19 13.46 -16.80 2.75
N ALA A 20 14.04 -17.66 3.59
CA ALA A 20 14.00 -19.12 3.42
C ALA A 20 12.64 -19.75 3.73
N TYR A 21 11.78 -19.06 4.50
CA TYR A 21 10.45 -19.52 4.89
C TYR A 21 9.34 -18.85 4.10
N ALA A 22 9.68 -18.05 3.08
CA ALA A 22 8.71 -17.34 2.27
C ALA A 22 7.90 -18.30 1.41
N SER A 23 6.58 -18.11 1.42
CA SER A 23 5.65 -18.82 0.54
C SER A 23 5.26 -17.92 -0.63
N THR A 24 4.99 -18.53 -1.79
CA THR A 24 4.47 -17.81 -2.96
C THR A 24 2.97 -17.59 -2.82
N TYR A 25 2.54 -16.34 -2.92
CA TYR A 25 1.15 -15.92 -2.88
C TYR A 25 0.72 -15.36 -4.23
N HIS A 26 -0.50 -15.69 -4.64
CA HIS A 26 -1.13 -15.13 -5.84
C HIS A 26 -2.00 -13.95 -5.42
N VAL A 27 -1.62 -12.74 -5.83
CA VAL A 27 -2.29 -11.50 -5.44
C VAL A 27 -2.72 -10.70 -6.66
N PHE A 28 -3.88 -10.03 -6.56
CA PHE A 28 -4.40 -9.16 -7.60
C PHE A 28 -3.89 -7.73 -7.42
N LEU A 29 -2.89 -7.35 -8.22
CA LEU A 29 -2.25 -6.04 -8.13
C LEU A 29 -2.35 -5.30 -9.46
N TYR A 30 -2.92 -4.09 -9.41
CA TYR A 30 -3.01 -3.17 -10.55
C TYR A 30 -3.71 -3.80 -11.78
N GLY A 31 -4.81 -4.54 -11.56
CA GLY A 31 -5.58 -5.15 -12.64
C GLY A 31 -5.01 -6.46 -13.18
N LYS A 32 -3.96 -7.02 -12.58
CA LYS A 32 -3.34 -8.29 -12.99
C LYS A 32 -2.98 -9.15 -11.79
N TYR A 33 -3.15 -10.46 -11.94
CA TYR A 33 -2.61 -11.41 -10.97
C TYR A 33 -1.09 -11.44 -11.06
N ARG A 34 -0.44 -11.43 -9.90
CA ARG A 34 1.02 -11.51 -9.75
C ARG A 34 1.37 -12.47 -8.63
N GLU A 35 2.43 -13.22 -8.84
CA GLU A 35 3.05 -14.03 -7.81
C GLU A 35 3.99 -13.17 -6.97
N VAL A 36 3.86 -13.28 -5.65
CA VAL A 36 4.64 -12.53 -4.68
C VAL A 36 5.09 -13.47 -3.57
N ASN A 37 6.39 -13.49 -3.29
CA ASN A 37 6.92 -14.25 -2.18
C ASN A 37 6.75 -13.44 -0.90
N ALA A 38 6.07 -14.02 0.09
CA ALA A 38 5.88 -13.36 1.37
C ALA A 38 5.99 -14.32 2.54
N TYR A 39 6.31 -13.76 3.70
CA TYR A 39 6.26 -14.45 4.98
C TYR A 39 5.43 -13.63 5.95
N SER A 40 4.61 -14.28 6.78
CA SER A 40 3.81 -13.57 7.79
C SER A 40 4.02 -14.14 9.19
N GLN A 41 4.05 -13.26 10.17
CA GLN A 41 4.14 -13.61 11.58
C GLN A 41 3.32 -12.64 12.42
N ILE A 42 2.67 -13.18 13.45
CA ILE A 42 1.98 -12.36 14.45
C ILE A 42 2.99 -12.01 15.55
N VAL A 43 3.16 -10.72 15.79
CA VAL A 43 4.10 -10.19 16.79
C VAL A 43 3.39 -9.17 17.68
N MET A 44 3.84 -9.05 18.92
CA MET A 44 3.31 -8.04 19.84
C MET A 44 4.06 -6.73 19.66
N LEU A 45 3.39 -5.68 19.17
CA LEU A 45 4.02 -4.38 18.99
C LEU A 45 3.99 -3.60 20.31
N LYS A 46 5.16 -3.22 20.85
CA LYS A 46 5.24 -2.53 22.14
C LYS A 46 4.57 -1.14 22.14
N THR A 47 4.69 -0.42 21.04
CA THR A 47 4.16 0.95 20.89
C THR A 47 2.64 0.98 20.97
N LEU A 48 1.98 0.05 20.28
CA LEU A 48 0.51 -0.03 20.22
C LEU A 48 -0.07 -0.98 21.28
N LYS A 49 0.78 -1.76 21.96
CA LYS A 49 0.41 -2.79 22.95
C LYS A 49 -0.61 -3.82 22.43
N CYS A 50 -0.65 -4.01 21.11
CA CYS A 50 -1.56 -4.94 20.45
C CYS A 50 -0.80 -5.97 19.61
N PRO A 51 -1.38 -7.16 19.40
CA PRO A 51 -0.87 -8.10 18.44
C PRO A 51 -1.10 -7.55 17.04
N VAL A 52 -0.05 -7.58 16.22
CA VAL A 52 -0.09 -7.16 14.81
C VAL A 52 0.43 -8.30 13.95
N ARG A 53 -0.16 -8.47 12.77
CA ARG A 53 0.37 -9.38 11.75
C ARG A 53 1.35 -8.58 10.91
N VAL A 54 2.62 -8.98 10.92
CA VAL A 54 3.66 -8.42 10.04
C VAL A 54 3.84 -9.36 8.86
N VAL A 55 3.87 -8.77 7.67
CA VAL A 55 4.05 -9.45 6.39
C VAL A 55 5.31 -8.89 5.75
N TRP A 56 6.30 -9.74 5.54
CA TRP A 56 7.50 -9.43 4.76
C TRP A 56 7.26 -9.87 3.33
N VAL A 57 7.31 -8.93 2.40
CA VAL A 57 7.21 -9.17 0.96
C VAL A 57 8.61 -9.11 0.37
N PHE A 58 9.03 -10.21 -0.26
CA PHE A 58 10.34 -10.35 -0.88
C PHE A 58 10.26 -10.16 -2.40
N ARG A 59 11.15 -9.33 -2.92
CA ARG A 59 11.44 -9.17 -4.35
C ARG A 59 12.87 -9.58 -4.62
N LYS A 60 13.25 -9.66 -5.91
CA LYS A 60 14.57 -10.12 -6.35
C LYS A 60 15.75 -9.45 -5.64
N THR A 61 15.66 -8.16 -5.33
CA THR A 61 16.77 -7.37 -4.75
C THR A 61 16.37 -6.54 -3.53
N GLN A 62 15.10 -6.57 -3.14
CA GLN A 62 14.54 -5.71 -2.10
C GLN A 62 13.45 -6.44 -1.32
N TRP A 63 13.23 -6.00 -0.09
CA TRP A 63 12.14 -6.49 0.75
C TRP A 63 11.35 -5.31 1.31
N ILE A 64 10.08 -5.55 1.61
CA ILE A 64 9.19 -4.57 2.22
C ILE A 64 8.49 -5.26 3.39
N ALA A 65 8.50 -4.62 4.57
CA ALA A 65 7.71 -5.08 5.70
C ALA A 65 6.44 -4.23 5.82
N ILE A 66 5.29 -4.90 5.84
CA ILE A 66 3.96 -4.32 6.00
C ILE A 66 3.38 -4.89 7.29
N PHE A 67 2.59 -4.13 8.04
CA PHE A 67 1.89 -4.68 9.20
C PHE A 67 0.41 -4.30 9.18
N SER A 68 -0.40 -5.16 9.77
CA SER A 68 -1.83 -4.94 9.99
C SER A 68 -2.17 -5.19 11.45
N THR A 69 -3.02 -4.34 12.00
CA THR A 69 -3.65 -4.54 13.32
C THR A 69 -4.82 -5.52 13.25
N ASP A 70 -5.43 -5.69 12.08
CA ASP A 70 -6.46 -6.71 11.87
C ASP A 70 -5.80 -8.06 11.55
N LEU A 71 -5.98 -9.00 12.47
CA LEU A 71 -5.43 -10.36 12.39
C LEU A 71 -6.27 -11.30 11.53
N LYS A 72 -7.51 -10.93 11.21
CA LYS A 72 -8.45 -11.71 10.38
C LYS A 72 -8.11 -11.63 8.90
N LEU A 73 -7.39 -10.57 8.50
CA LEU A 73 -6.97 -10.39 7.12
C LEU A 73 -5.95 -11.46 6.71
N SER A 74 -6.13 -11.95 5.49
CA SER A 74 -5.18 -12.86 4.86
C SER A 74 -3.92 -12.10 4.40
N VAL A 75 -2.85 -12.84 4.11
CA VAL A 75 -1.58 -12.25 3.66
C VAL A 75 -1.78 -11.56 2.30
N GLU A 76 -2.56 -12.19 1.42
CA GLU A 76 -2.94 -11.68 0.10
C GLU A 76 -3.68 -10.35 0.22
N GLN A 77 -4.71 -10.28 1.07
CA GLN A 77 -5.49 -9.06 1.29
C GLN A 77 -4.62 -7.92 1.82
N ILE A 78 -3.71 -8.19 2.75
CA ILE A 78 -2.78 -7.17 3.28
C ILE A 78 -1.90 -6.62 2.16
N ILE A 79 -1.38 -7.49 1.29
CA ILE A 79 -0.55 -7.08 0.15
C ILE A 79 -1.37 -6.28 -0.88
N GLU A 80 -2.59 -6.69 -1.17
CA GLU A 80 -3.50 -6.02 -2.10
C GLU A 80 -3.92 -4.63 -1.60
N TYR A 81 -4.31 -4.51 -0.33
CA TYR A 81 -4.62 -3.23 0.29
C TYR A 81 -3.40 -2.30 0.31
N TYR A 82 -2.21 -2.84 0.58
CA TYR A 82 -0.99 -2.04 0.48
C TYR A 82 -0.70 -1.60 -0.96
N GLY A 83 -0.98 -2.45 -1.94
CA GLY A 83 -0.88 -2.12 -3.37
C GLY A 83 -1.88 -1.03 -3.78
N ALA A 84 -3.09 -1.03 -3.22
CA ALA A 84 -4.08 0.02 -3.45
C ALA A 84 -3.62 1.38 -2.94
N ARG A 85 -2.79 1.44 -1.88
CA ARG A 85 -2.19 2.71 -1.41
C ARG A 85 -1.45 3.41 -2.54
N TRP A 86 -0.57 2.70 -3.25
CA TRP A 86 0.22 3.26 -4.37
C TRP A 86 -0.62 3.95 -5.45
N LYS A 87 -1.87 3.52 -5.66
CA LYS A 87 -2.79 4.17 -6.60
C LYS A 87 -3.05 5.64 -6.22
N ILE A 88 -3.05 5.96 -4.92
CA ILE A 88 -3.22 7.31 -4.40
C ILE A 88 -2.00 8.16 -4.76
N GLU A 89 -0.78 7.66 -4.54
CA GLU A 89 0.44 8.40 -4.93
C GLU A 89 0.53 8.64 -6.44
N SER A 90 0.13 7.66 -7.26
CA SER A 90 0.05 7.86 -8.72
C SER A 90 -1.00 8.92 -9.09
N GLY A 91 -2.16 8.92 -8.43
CA GLY A 91 -3.21 9.94 -8.67
C GLY A 91 -2.71 11.35 -8.34
N PHE A 92 -1.99 11.53 -7.24
CA PHE A 92 -1.37 12.82 -6.92
C PHE A 92 -0.30 13.24 -7.94
N LYS A 93 0.46 12.28 -8.49
CA LYS A 93 1.43 12.57 -9.56
C LYS A 93 0.73 13.03 -10.84
N GLU A 94 -0.35 12.36 -11.24
CA GLU A 94 -1.18 12.70 -12.41
C GLU A 94 -1.83 14.08 -12.26
N ILE A 95 -2.40 14.41 -11.09
CA ILE A 95 -2.94 15.76 -10.81
C ILE A 95 -1.89 16.87 -10.99
N LYS A 96 -0.67 16.62 -10.53
CA LYS A 96 0.41 17.62 -10.59
C LYS A 96 1.00 17.78 -11.99
N GLN A 97 1.21 16.67 -12.70
CA GLN A 97 1.92 16.65 -13.98
C GLN A 97 0.99 16.84 -15.18
N ASP A 98 -0.12 16.11 -15.24
CA ASP A 98 -0.96 16.01 -16.43
C ASP A 98 -2.14 16.99 -16.38
N ILE A 99 -2.74 17.16 -15.19
CA ILE A 99 -3.87 18.09 -14.99
C ILE A 99 -3.37 19.53 -14.72
N GLY A 100 -2.07 19.72 -14.49
CA GLY A 100 -1.47 21.05 -14.40
C GLY A 100 -1.85 21.84 -13.15
N SER A 101 -2.33 21.19 -12.08
CA SER A 101 -2.68 21.84 -10.80
C SER A 101 -1.55 22.69 -10.22
N SER A 102 -0.30 22.26 -10.40
CA SER A 102 0.90 23.01 -9.97
C SER A 102 1.30 24.16 -10.90
N LYS A 103 0.68 24.29 -12.08
CA LYS A 103 0.96 25.36 -13.07
C LYS A 103 -0.13 26.44 -13.09
N SER A 104 -1.15 26.33 -12.23
CA SER A 104 -2.20 27.34 -12.13
C SER A 104 -1.61 28.68 -11.65
N GLN A 105 -1.85 29.75 -12.40
CA GLN A 105 -1.44 31.11 -12.03
C GLN A 105 -2.58 31.90 -11.35
N THR A 106 -3.62 31.21 -10.87
CA THR A 106 -4.75 31.87 -10.19
C THR A 106 -4.30 32.48 -8.86
N ARG A 107 -4.52 33.78 -8.70
CA ARG A 107 -4.13 34.55 -7.49
C ARG A 107 -5.25 34.73 -6.47
N ASN A 108 -6.50 34.41 -6.83
CA ASN A 108 -7.65 34.48 -5.96
C ASN A 108 -7.85 33.12 -5.24
N ALA A 109 -7.96 33.14 -3.91
CA ALA A 109 -8.16 31.95 -3.08
C ALA A 109 -9.34 31.08 -3.54
N GLN A 110 -10.48 31.69 -3.91
CA GLN A 110 -11.64 30.94 -4.38
C GLN A 110 -11.37 30.26 -5.72
N ALA A 111 -10.61 30.91 -6.61
CA ALA A 111 -10.24 30.35 -7.90
C ALA A 111 -9.23 29.20 -7.76
N VAL A 112 -8.32 29.28 -6.78
CA VAL A 112 -7.39 28.18 -6.45
C VAL A 112 -8.14 26.96 -5.93
N ILE A 113 -9.08 27.15 -4.98
CA ILE A 113 -9.88 26.06 -4.42
C ILE A 113 -10.72 25.39 -5.51
N ASN A 114 -11.41 26.17 -6.34
CA ASN A 114 -12.22 25.63 -7.43
C ASN A 114 -11.38 24.86 -8.45
N HIS A 115 -10.18 25.35 -8.80
CA HIS A 115 -9.26 24.66 -9.71
C HIS A 115 -8.81 23.30 -9.16
N ILE A 116 -8.46 23.23 -7.88
CA ILE A 116 -8.06 21.98 -7.22
C ILE A 116 -9.23 21.00 -7.17
N ASN A 117 -10.42 21.45 -6.76
CA ASN A 117 -11.61 20.61 -6.72
C ASN A 117 -11.96 20.03 -8.09
N PHE A 118 -11.88 20.86 -9.14
CA PHE A 118 -12.09 20.41 -10.51
C PHE A 118 -11.03 19.40 -10.97
N SER A 119 -9.76 19.65 -10.65
CA SER A 119 -8.65 18.75 -10.98
C SER A 119 -8.82 17.37 -10.35
N ILE A 120 -9.29 17.31 -9.11
CA ILE A 120 -9.57 16.06 -8.40
C ILE A 120 -10.77 15.33 -9.04
N MET A 121 -11.84 16.06 -9.39
CA MET A 121 -13.00 15.47 -10.07
C MET A 121 -12.63 14.87 -11.42
N VAL A 122 -11.83 15.57 -12.23
CA VAL A 122 -11.34 15.09 -13.53
C VAL A 122 -10.49 13.84 -13.36
N LEU A 123 -9.62 13.78 -12.34
CA LEU A 123 -8.87 12.57 -12.03
C LEU A 123 -9.80 11.40 -11.73
N SER A 124 -10.78 11.58 -10.84
CA SER A 124 -11.73 10.53 -10.47
C SER A 124 -12.50 10.00 -11.68
N ALA A 125 -12.99 10.89 -12.56
CA ALA A 125 -13.66 10.50 -13.80
C ALA A 125 -12.73 9.75 -14.76
N THR A 126 -11.46 10.14 -14.85
CA THR A 126 -10.46 9.49 -15.71
C THR A 126 -10.07 8.11 -15.19
N ILE A 127 -9.98 7.92 -13.87
CA ILE A 127 -9.74 6.62 -13.27
C ILE A 127 -10.91 5.67 -13.54
N ASN A 128 -12.15 6.15 -13.36
CA ASN A 128 -13.35 5.37 -13.61
C ASN A 128 -13.57 5.03 -15.09
N SER A 129 -13.11 5.87 -16.02
CA SER A 129 -13.23 5.61 -17.46
C SER A 129 -12.14 4.69 -18.02
N LYS A 130 -11.00 4.58 -17.33
CA LYS A 130 -9.89 3.66 -17.67
C LYS A 130 -10.04 2.27 -17.06
N GLU A 131 -10.97 2.07 -16.13
CA GLU A 131 -11.36 0.72 -15.69
C GLU A 131 -12.16 0.08 -16.83
N PRO A 132 -11.64 -0.98 -17.50
CA PRO A 132 -12.46 -1.68 -18.48
C PRO A 132 -13.70 -2.17 -17.75
N ALA A 133 -14.88 -1.84 -18.31
CA ALA A 133 -16.15 -2.36 -17.85
C ALA A 133 -15.96 -3.83 -17.46
N GLN A 134 -16.11 -4.13 -16.18
CA GLN A 134 -16.21 -5.51 -15.75
C GLN A 134 -17.45 -6.05 -16.46
N ASN A 135 -17.22 -6.83 -17.51
CA ASN A 135 -18.25 -7.51 -18.28
C ASN A 135 -19.16 -8.25 -17.30
N ILE A 136 -20.39 -7.75 -17.17
CA ILE A 136 -21.55 -8.54 -16.77
C ILE A 136 -22.07 -9.21 -18.03
#